data_AF-A0A8W7PSI1-F1
#
_entry.id   AF-A0A8W7PSI1-F1
#
_cell.length_a   1.000
_cell.length_b   1.000
_cell.length_c   1.000
_cell.angle_alpha   90.00
_cell.angle_beta   90.00
_cell.angle_gamma   90.00
#
_symmetry.space_group_name_H-M   'P 1'
#
loop_
_entity.id
_entity.type
_entity.pdbx_description
1 polymer ?
#
loop_
_entity_poly.entity_id
_entity_poly.type
_entity_poly.pdbx_seq_one_letter_code
_entity_poly.pdbx_strand_id
1 'polypeptide(L)'
;LVNHLQSIEDYSKRYKLMKLGIDEILRIIREEGGKLRGNQITAESEFPKLQELINALAQFLENTCLFGEMVLHFPDMSYRILKGVSDWRTLMTDALNYTKTFVKILDEKSVELLGLLNQEINEDQRTPEYVNPYREGAQQTESAKPKKKSKSKPKKGPTLSPAKTEL
;
A
#
# COMPACT_ATOMS: atom_id res chain seq x y z
N LEU A 1 -7.58 7.58 -9.29
CA LEU A 1 -6.57 7.18 -10.31
C LEU A 1 -6.29 5.68 -10.29
N VAL A 2 -5.98 5.08 -9.14
CA VAL A 2 -5.63 3.65 -9.01
C VAL A 2 -6.69 2.69 -9.57
N ASN A 3 -7.96 2.89 -9.24
CA ASN A 3 -9.06 2.07 -9.80
C ASN A 3 -9.09 2.08 -11.34
N HIS A 4 -8.79 3.23 -11.95
CA HIS A 4 -8.69 3.33 -13.40
C HIS A 4 -7.49 2.55 -13.93
N LEU A 5 -6.32 2.67 -13.30
CA LEU A 5 -5.14 1.87 -13.65
C LEU A 5 -5.43 0.36 -13.55
N GLN A 6 -6.17 -0.08 -12.53
CA GLN A 6 -6.54 -1.50 -12.36
C GLN A 6 -7.46 -1.99 -13.49
N SER A 7 -8.34 -1.12 -14.01
CA SER A 7 -9.23 -1.46 -15.12
C SER A 7 -8.52 -1.59 -16.49
N ILE A 8 -7.27 -1.13 -16.61
CA ILE A 8 -6.51 -1.23 -17.86
C ILE A 8 -5.85 -2.61 -17.95
N GLU A 9 -6.38 -3.47 -18.82
CA GLU A 9 -5.83 -4.81 -19.10
C GLU A 9 -4.50 -4.76 -19.87
N ASP A 10 -4.35 -3.78 -20.78
CA ASP A 10 -3.14 -3.61 -21.57
C ASP A 10 -1.99 -3.10 -20.70
N TYR A 11 -1.00 -3.98 -20.47
CA TYR A 11 0.17 -3.68 -19.66
C TYR A 11 0.93 -2.44 -20.16
N SER A 12 1.09 -2.27 -21.48
CA SER A 12 1.85 -1.15 -22.05
C SER A 12 1.15 0.18 -21.81
N LYS A 13 -0.17 0.24 -22.01
CA LYS A 13 -0.97 1.44 -21.75
C LYS A 13 -0.96 1.79 -20.26
N ARG A 14 -1.16 0.79 -19.39
CA ARG A 14 -1.12 0.97 -17.94
C ARG A 14 0.26 1.48 -17.50
N TYR A 15 1.33 0.86 -17.99
CA TYR A 15 2.71 1.28 -17.70
C TYR A 15 2.96 2.72 -18.10
N LYS A 16 2.56 3.13 -19.31
CA LYS A 16 2.75 4.51 -19.79
C LYS A 16 1.98 5.52 -18.93
N LEU A 17 0.71 5.26 -18.61
CA LEU A 17 -0.09 6.15 -17.78
C LEU A 17 0.48 6.24 -16.36
N MET A 18 0.84 5.10 -15.78
CA MET A 18 1.43 5.04 -14.45
C MET A 18 2.77 5.76 -14.38
N LYS A 19 3.61 5.64 -15.42
CA LYS A 19 4.87 6.36 -15.52
C LYS A 19 4.65 7.88 -15.51
N LEU A 20 3.71 8.38 -16.33
CA LEU A 20 3.37 9.80 -16.35
C LEU A 20 2.89 10.29 -14.97
N GLY A 21 2.04 9.49 -14.31
CA GLY A 21 1.57 9.80 -12.96
C GLY A 21 2.69 9.87 -11.93
N ILE A 22 3.58 8.87 -11.90
CA ILE A 22 4.74 8.86 -11.00
C ILE A 22 5.68 10.03 -11.28
N ASP A 23 6.00 10.29 -12.56
CA ASP A 23 6.89 11.38 -12.95
C ASP A 23 6.33 12.74 -12.45
N GLU A 24 5.01 12.95 -12.59
CA GLU A 24 4.35 14.17 -12.13
C GLU A 24 4.29 14.28 -10.60
N ILE A 25 4.00 13.19 -9.89
CA ILE A 25 4.03 13.16 -8.43
C ILE A 25 5.42 13.55 -7.92
N LEU A 26 6.47 12.94 -8.47
CA LEU A 26 7.84 13.24 -8.06
C LEU A 26 8.25 14.69 -8.37
N ARG A 27 7.69 15.30 -9.42
CA ARG A 27 7.87 16.72 -9.71
C ARG A 27 7.21 17.59 -8.63
N ILE A 28 5.94 17.33 -8.31
CA ILE A 28 5.17 18.06 -7.29
C ILE A 28 5.83 17.95 -5.92
N ILE A 29 6.25 16.74 -5.50
CA ILE A 29 6.92 16.53 -4.22
C ILE A 29 8.21 17.36 -4.11
N ARG A 30 8.99 17.49 -5.19
CA ARG A 30 10.19 18.33 -5.18
C ARG A 30 9.86 19.81 -5.10
N GLU A 31 8.94 20.30 -5.92
CA GLU A 31 8.59 21.71 -6.02
C GLU A 31 7.87 22.22 -4.77
N GLU A 32 6.76 21.58 -4.41
CA GLU A 32 5.96 22.00 -3.26
C GLU A 32 6.69 21.73 -1.94
N GLY A 33 7.42 20.61 -1.85
CA GLY A 33 8.29 20.34 -0.70
C GLY A 33 9.39 21.39 -0.53
N GLY A 34 9.91 21.94 -1.65
CA GLY A 34 10.84 23.06 -1.63
C GLY A 34 10.22 24.33 -1.04
N LYS A 35 8.99 24.68 -1.45
CA LYS A 35 8.25 25.83 -0.91
C LYS A 35 7.97 25.66 0.59
N LEU A 36 7.50 24.48 1.01
CA LEU A 36 7.19 24.19 2.42
C LEU A 36 8.44 24.31 3.31
N ARG A 37 9.58 23.73 2.88
CA ARG A 37 10.84 23.85 3.60
C ARG A 37 11.36 25.29 3.65
N GLY A 38 11.31 26.00 2.53
CA GLY A 38 11.75 27.40 2.44
C GLY A 38 10.95 28.34 3.35
N ASN A 39 9.69 27.99 3.63
CA ASN A 39 8.79 28.74 4.53
C ASN A 39 8.66 28.11 5.92
N GLN A 40 9.49 27.11 6.25
CA GLN A 40 9.53 26.44 7.55
C GLN A 40 8.16 25.87 8.00
N ILE A 41 7.34 25.42 7.06
CA ILE A 41 6.04 24.83 7.35
C ILE A 41 6.24 23.41 7.90
N THR A 42 5.70 23.16 9.09
CA THR A 42 5.74 21.87 9.78
C THR A 42 4.39 21.58 10.45
N ALA A 43 4.21 20.39 11.00
CA ALA A 43 3.00 20.06 11.75
C ALA A 43 2.85 20.87 13.06
N GLU A 44 3.95 21.38 13.61
CA GLU A 44 4.00 22.17 14.85
C GLU A 44 4.00 23.69 14.59
N SER A 45 4.23 24.12 13.34
CA SER A 45 4.13 25.54 13.00
C SER A 45 2.67 26.00 12.99
N GLU A 46 2.45 27.32 13.01
CA GLU A 46 1.13 27.86 12.68
C GLU A 46 0.68 27.37 11.30
N PHE A 47 -0.61 27.06 11.18
CA PHE A 47 -1.18 26.68 9.90
C PHE A 47 -1.01 27.82 8.87
N PRO A 48 -0.59 27.52 7.63
CA PRO A 48 -0.34 28.56 6.63
C PRO A 48 -1.60 29.38 6.34
N LYS A 49 -1.44 30.70 6.27
CA LYS A 49 -2.52 31.65 5.94
C LYS A 49 -2.52 32.06 4.47
N LEU A 50 -1.37 31.95 3.80
CA LEU A 50 -1.23 32.24 2.38
C LEU A 50 -1.80 31.08 1.56
N GLN A 51 -2.71 31.37 0.64
CA GLN A 51 -3.36 30.36 -0.20
C GLN A 51 -2.35 29.49 -0.97
N GLU A 52 -1.27 30.09 -1.44
CA GLU A 52 -0.20 29.37 -2.13
C GLU A 52 0.41 28.27 -1.24
N LEU A 53 0.70 28.57 0.03
CA LEU A 53 1.28 27.60 0.97
C LEU A 53 0.26 26.55 1.42
N ILE A 54 -1.01 26.92 1.53
CA ILE A 54 -2.10 25.98 1.79
C ILE A 54 -2.19 24.98 0.63
N ASN A 55 -2.18 25.47 -0.61
CA ASN A 55 -2.22 24.62 -1.80
C ASN A 55 -0.97 23.73 -1.90
N ALA A 56 0.21 24.29 -1.64
CA ALA A 56 1.46 23.54 -1.61
C ALA A 56 1.42 22.39 -0.61
N LEU A 57 0.93 22.65 0.61
CA LEU A 57 0.78 21.64 1.64
C LEU A 57 -0.21 20.57 1.20
N ALA A 58 -1.40 20.95 0.72
CA ALA A 58 -2.41 20.00 0.27
C ALA A 58 -1.89 19.11 -0.87
N GLN A 59 -1.28 19.70 -1.89
CA GLN A 59 -0.71 18.97 -3.00
C GLN A 59 0.42 18.02 -2.56
N PHE A 60 1.30 18.47 -1.66
CA PHE A 60 2.38 17.63 -1.14
C PHE A 60 1.84 16.40 -0.40
N LEU A 61 0.90 16.61 0.53
CA LEU A 61 0.32 15.52 1.33
C LEU A 61 -0.46 14.54 0.44
N GLU A 62 -1.33 15.06 -0.44
CA GLU A 62 -2.14 14.24 -1.35
C GLU A 62 -1.27 13.42 -2.30
N ASN A 63 -0.26 14.02 -2.92
CA ASN A 63 0.61 13.31 -3.87
C ASN A 63 1.51 12.27 -3.17
N THR A 64 1.87 12.49 -1.90
CA THR A 64 2.59 11.49 -1.11
C THR A 64 1.70 10.26 -0.86
N CYS A 65 0.43 10.47 -0.47
CA CYS A 65 -0.53 9.38 -0.30
C CYS A 65 -0.82 8.67 -1.63
N LEU A 66 -1.02 9.43 -2.72
CA LEU A 66 -1.28 8.87 -4.05
C LEU A 66 -0.10 8.00 -4.54
N PHE A 67 1.14 8.44 -4.30
CA PHE A 67 2.31 7.60 -4.55
C PHE A 67 2.24 6.28 -3.78
N GLY A 68 1.84 6.36 -2.50
CA GLY A 68 1.58 5.21 -1.65
C GLY A 68 0.62 4.21 -2.28
N GLU A 69 -0.56 4.67 -2.68
CA GLU A 69 -1.55 3.82 -3.33
C GLU A 69 -1.01 3.20 -4.62
N MET A 70 -0.33 3.98 -5.47
CA MET A 70 0.22 3.47 -6.73
C MET A 70 1.29 2.40 -6.52
N VAL A 71 2.21 2.62 -5.58
CA VAL A 71 3.29 1.67 -5.27
C VAL A 71 2.75 0.41 -4.64
N LEU A 72 1.82 0.53 -3.70
CA LEU A 72 1.29 -0.64 -3.00
C LEU A 72 0.44 -1.52 -3.92
N HIS A 73 -0.40 -0.94 -4.79
CA HIS A 73 -1.22 -1.70 -5.73
C HIS A 73 -0.43 -2.26 -6.91
N PHE A 74 0.66 -1.60 -7.33
CA PHE A 74 1.44 -1.99 -8.50
C PHE A 74 2.95 -1.97 -8.21
N PRO A 75 3.44 -2.76 -7.24
CA PRO A 75 4.81 -2.63 -6.77
C PRO A 75 5.82 -2.97 -7.86
N ASP A 76 5.62 -4.08 -8.59
CA ASP A 76 6.58 -4.51 -9.62
C ASP A 76 6.65 -3.51 -10.79
N MET A 77 5.52 -2.90 -11.16
CA MET A 77 5.48 -1.86 -12.20
C MET A 77 6.13 -0.56 -11.70
N SER A 78 5.84 -0.16 -10.46
CA SER A 78 6.44 1.01 -9.82
C SER A 78 7.94 0.90 -9.78
N TYR A 79 8.49 -0.22 -9.29
CA TYR A 79 9.92 -0.43 -9.21
C TYR A 79 10.60 -0.40 -10.59
N ARG A 80 9.93 -0.91 -11.64
CA ARG A 80 10.45 -0.81 -13.01
C ARG A 80 10.50 0.63 -13.51
N ILE A 81 9.51 1.45 -13.18
CA ILE A 81 9.46 2.88 -13.53
C ILE A 81 10.56 3.64 -12.76
N LEU A 82 10.62 3.41 -11.46
CA LEU A 82 11.49 4.14 -10.53
C LEU A 82 12.96 3.75 -10.62
N LYS A 83 13.30 2.58 -11.20
CA LYS A 83 14.68 2.13 -11.41
C LYS A 83 15.54 3.17 -12.15
N GLY A 84 14.94 3.97 -13.04
CA GLY A 84 15.65 5.00 -13.80
C GLY A 84 15.70 6.38 -13.13
N VAL A 85 15.10 6.56 -11.95
CA VAL A 85 15.02 7.85 -11.26
C VAL A 85 16.04 7.88 -10.13
N SER A 86 16.99 8.81 -10.14
CA SER A 86 17.95 8.94 -9.04
C SER A 86 17.24 9.38 -7.76
N ASP A 87 17.71 8.84 -6.63
CA ASP A 87 17.32 9.26 -5.27
C ASP A 87 15.81 9.22 -4.96
N TRP A 88 15.01 8.55 -5.80
CA TRP A 88 13.55 8.51 -5.62
C TRP A 88 13.17 7.93 -4.25
N ARG A 89 13.91 6.92 -3.78
CA ARG A 89 13.65 6.25 -2.51
C ARG A 89 13.86 7.20 -1.34
N THR A 90 15.00 7.90 -1.32
CA THR A 90 15.28 8.92 -0.30
C THR A 90 14.25 10.03 -0.34
N LEU A 91 13.95 10.58 -1.53
CA LEU A 91 12.95 11.63 -1.70
C LEU A 91 11.58 11.22 -1.13
N MET A 92 11.11 10.01 -1.46
CA MET A 92 9.80 9.55 -1.02
C MET A 92 9.78 9.10 0.44
N THR A 93 10.88 8.59 0.97
CA THR A 93 11.04 8.33 2.42
C THR A 93 11.00 9.63 3.22
N ASP A 94 11.65 10.69 2.75
CA ASP A 94 11.56 11.99 3.41
C ASP A 94 10.14 12.58 3.29
N ALA A 95 9.51 12.47 2.12
CA ALA A 95 8.16 12.95 1.89
C ALA A 95 7.12 12.22 2.76
N LEU A 96 7.20 10.89 2.87
CA LEU A 96 6.29 10.12 3.72
C LEU A 96 6.50 10.45 5.20
N ASN A 97 7.75 10.59 5.66
CA ASN A 97 8.05 10.95 7.05
C ASN A 97 7.50 12.33 7.40
N TYR A 98 7.69 13.32 6.52
CA TYR A 98 7.12 14.65 6.67
C TYR A 98 5.58 14.61 6.69
N THR A 99 4.97 13.92 5.73
CA THR A 99 3.51 13.79 5.58
C THR A 99 2.89 13.18 6.84
N LYS A 100 3.49 12.12 7.39
CA LYS A 100 3.02 11.46 8.62
C LYS A 100 3.02 12.35 9.87
N THR A 101 3.73 13.48 9.87
CA THR A 101 3.65 14.42 11.01
C THR A 101 2.32 15.19 11.06
N PHE A 102 1.60 15.31 9.94
CA PHE A 102 0.35 16.05 9.83
C PHE A 102 -0.88 15.21 10.23
N VAL A 103 -0.80 14.53 11.39
CA VAL A 103 -1.86 13.61 11.88
C VAL A 103 -3.22 14.29 12.13
N LYS A 104 -3.25 15.61 12.29
CA LYS A 104 -4.50 16.39 12.43
C LYS A 104 -5.21 16.63 11.10
N ILE A 105 -4.49 16.44 9.98
CA ILE A 105 -5.01 16.62 8.61
C ILE A 105 -5.29 15.26 7.97
N LEU A 106 -4.42 14.28 8.19
CA LEU A 106 -4.56 12.94 7.65
C LEU A 106 -5.58 12.12 8.42
N ASP A 107 -6.34 11.30 7.71
CA ASP A 107 -7.16 10.26 8.33
C ASP A 107 -6.30 9.04 8.71
N GLU A 108 -6.85 8.19 9.58
CA GLU A 108 -6.17 6.99 10.07
C GLU A 108 -5.73 6.06 8.93
N LYS A 109 -6.58 5.92 7.91
CA LYS A 109 -6.30 5.09 6.73
C LYS A 109 -5.10 5.59 5.94
N SER A 110 -4.95 6.91 5.76
CA SER A 110 -3.79 7.49 5.10
C SER A 110 -2.52 7.23 5.92
N VAL A 111 -2.58 7.33 7.25
CA VAL A 111 -1.43 7.03 8.11
C VAL A 111 -1.03 5.56 8.01
N GLU A 112 -2.00 4.65 8.01
CA GLU A 112 -1.78 3.21 7.79
C GLU A 112 -1.15 2.94 6.41
N LEU A 113 -1.71 3.53 5.36
CA LEU A 113 -1.20 3.43 3.99
C LEU A 113 0.27 3.88 3.90
N LEU A 114 0.62 5.01 4.53
CA LEU A 114 2.00 5.50 4.56
C LEU A 114 2.93 4.58 5.39
N GLY A 115 2.39 3.91 6.41
CA GLY A 115 3.08 2.84 7.13
C GLY A 115 3.42 1.66 6.22
N LEU A 116 2.44 1.17 5.45
CA LEU A 116 2.63 0.11 4.46
C LEU A 116 3.61 0.52 3.36
N LEU A 117 3.48 1.76 2.85
CA LEU A 117 4.41 2.31 1.86
C LEU A 117 5.84 2.26 2.38
N ASN A 118 6.08 2.71 3.63
CA ASN A 118 7.41 2.70 4.21
C ASN A 118 8.01 1.28 4.26
N GLN A 119 7.21 0.28 4.60
CA GLN A 119 7.61 -1.13 4.59
C GLN A 119 7.86 -1.65 3.16
N GLU A 120 7.08 -1.20 2.17
CA GLU A 120 7.28 -1.58 0.77
C GLU A 120 8.59 -1.01 0.24
N ILE A 121 8.86 0.29 0.44
CA ILE A 121 9.97 1.04 -0.18
C ILE A 121 11.24 1.13 0.67
N ASN A 122 11.29 0.58 1.88
CA ASN A 122 12.52 0.49 2.67
C ASN A 122 12.72 -0.96 3.10
N GLU A 123 13.18 -1.79 2.16
CA GLU A 123 13.34 -3.25 2.33
C GLU A 123 14.26 -3.61 3.49
N ASP A 124 15.25 -2.76 3.78
CA ASP A 124 16.18 -2.87 4.90
C ASP A 124 15.53 -2.61 6.27
N GLN A 125 14.40 -1.91 6.30
CA GLN A 125 13.63 -1.56 7.51
C GLN A 125 12.33 -2.37 7.63
N ARG A 126 12.12 -3.32 6.72
CA ARG A 126 10.91 -4.10 6.63
C ARG A 126 10.80 -5.10 7.79
N THR A 127 9.63 -5.19 8.40
CA THR A 127 9.37 -6.21 9.43
C THR A 127 9.31 -7.61 8.80
N PRO A 128 9.76 -8.67 9.49
CA PRO A 128 9.72 -10.04 8.96
C PRO A 128 8.31 -10.50 8.56
N GLU A 129 7.28 -9.98 9.21
CA GLU A 129 5.87 -10.32 9.01
C GLU A 129 5.18 -9.46 7.93
N TYR A 130 5.86 -8.46 7.38
CA TYR A 130 5.24 -7.56 6.41
C TYR A 130 4.84 -8.31 5.14
N VAL A 131 3.55 -8.21 4.81
CA VAL A 131 2.98 -8.63 3.53
C VAL A 131 2.17 -7.46 3.02
N ASN A 132 2.48 -7.01 1.79
CA ASN A 132 1.69 -5.97 1.15
C ASN A 132 0.27 -6.48 0.87
N PRO A 133 -0.77 -5.90 1.50
CA PRO A 133 -2.14 -6.40 1.40
C PRO A 133 -2.77 -6.18 0.02
N TYR A 134 -2.17 -5.31 -0.81
CA TYR A 134 -2.65 -4.96 -2.14
C TYR A 134 -2.04 -5.80 -3.26
N ARG A 135 -1.04 -6.66 -2.96
CA ARG A 135 -0.51 -7.60 -3.96
C ARG A 135 -1.57 -8.62 -4.33
N GLU A 136 -1.65 -8.94 -5.62
CA GLU A 136 -2.51 -10.00 -6.14
C GLU A 136 -2.23 -11.32 -5.40
N GLY A 137 -3.23 -11.85 -4.69
CA GLY A 137 -3.13 -13.07 -3.87
C GLY A 137 -3.06 -12.87 -2.35
N ALA A 138 -2.73 -11.67 -1.85
CA ALA A 138 -2.71 -11.38 -0.41
C ALA A 138 -4.10 -11.36 0.24
N GLN A 139 -5.15 -11.08 -0.54
CA GLN A 139 -6.54 -11.09 -0.06
C GLN A 139 -7.11 -12.49 0.23
N GLN A 140 -6.40 -13.57 -0.10
CA GLN A 140 -6.87 -14.92 0.22
C GLN A 140 -6.64 -15.32 1.69
N THR A 141 -5.83 -14.58 2.45
CA THR A 141 -5.47 -14.97 3.82
C THR A 141 -6.32 -14.36 4.93
N GLU A 142 -7.12 -13.32 4.68
CA GLU A 142 -7.92 -12.68 5.75
C GLU A 142 -9.33 -13.26 5.95
N SER A 143 -9.77 -14.20 5.10
CA SER A 143 -11.06 -14.89 5.26
C SER A 143 -10.97 -16.33 5.79
N ALA A 144 -9.77 -16.86 6.04
CA ALA A 144 -9.59 -18.22 6.54
C ALA A 144 -9.20 -18.25 8.03
N LYS A 145 -10.19 -18.10 8.92
CA LYS A 145 -10.04 -18.52 10.33
C LYS A 145 -9.57 -19.99 10.38
N PRO A 146 -8.56 -20.34 11.19
CA PRO A 146 -8.05 -21.71 11.22
C PRO A 146 -8.94 -22.59 12.12
N LYS A 147 -9.68 -23.53 11.52
CA LYS A 147 -10.11 -24.75 12.24
C LYS A 147 -9.17 -25.89 11.86
N LYS A 148 -8.18 -26.15 12.71
CA LYS A 148 -7.39 -27.38 12.67
C LYS A 148 -8.00 -28.43 13.62
N LYS A 149 -7.88 -29.69 13.18
CA LYS A 149 -8.10 -31.01 13.84
C LYS A 149 -9.49 -31.61 13.61
N SER A 150 -9.67 -32.87 13.22
CA SER A 150 -8.75 -33.98 12.90
C SER A 150 -9.59 -35.10 12.25
N LYS A 151 -9.04 -35.82 11.26
CA LYS A 151 -9.68 -37.04 10.72
C LYS A 151 -9.74 -38.13 11.80
N SER A 152 -10.93 -38.50 12.26
CA SER A 152 -11.17 -39.76 12.97
C SER A 152 -12.07 -40.67 12.14
N LYS A 153 -11.57 -41.86 11.79
CA LYS A 153 -12.30 -42.94 11.10
C LYS A 153 -13.58 -43.31 11.87
N PRO A 154 -14.70 -43.67 11.20
CA PRO A 154 -15.86 -44.21 11.90
C PRO A 154 -15.53 -45.61 12.47
N LYS A 155 -15.76 -45.80 13.76
CA LYS A 155 -15.77 -47.13 14.40
C LYS A 155 -17.05 -47.86 13.98
N LYS A 156 -16.92 -48.99 13.28
CA LYS A 156 -18.03 -49.91 13.01
C LYS A 156 -18.49 -50.54 14.34
N GLY A 157 -19.75 -50.35 14.69
CA GLY A 157 -20.45 -51.03 15.80
C GLY A 157 -21.00 -52.39 15.36
N PRO A 158 -21.43 -53.23 16.32
CA PRO A 158 -21.56 -54.67 16.14
C PRO A 158 -22.69 -55.09 15.18
N THR A 159 -22.33 -55.98 14.28
CA THR A 159 -23.17 -56.67 13.31
C THR A 159 -24.00 -57.74 14.01
N LEU A 160 -25.32 -57.71 13.86
CA LEU A 160 -26.21 -58.81 14.23
C LEU A 160 -26.20 -59.84 13.10
N SER A 161 -25.59 -61.00 13.33
CA SER A 161 -25.63 -62.15 12.43
C SER A 161 -27.03 -62.76 12.39
N PRO A 162 -27.64 -63.00 11.21
CA PRO A 162 -28.76 -63.93 11.12
C PRO A 162 -28.25 -65.38 11.19
N ALA A 163 -28.87 -66.16 12.06
CA ALA A 163 -28.59 -67.58 12.23
C ALA A 163 -29.25 -68.41 11.11
N LYS A 164 -28.45 -69.33 10.56
CA LYS A 164 -28.73 -70.66 9.99
C LYS A 164 -29.88 -70.80 8.98
N THR A 165 -29.57 -71.12 7.71
CA THR A 165 -29.32 -72.46 7.13
C THR A 165 -30.60 -73.03 6.49
N GLU A 166 -30.47 -73.34 5.21
CA GLU A 166 -31.45 -73.88 4.27
C GLU A 166 -31.96 -75.28 4.67
N LEU A 167 -33.28 -75.51 4.54
CA LEU A 167 -33.92 -76.42 3.56
C LEU A 167 -35.44 -76.37 3.73
#